data_AF-A0A0C3N062-F1
#
_entry.id   AF-A0A0C3N062-F1
#
_cell.length_a   1.000
_cell.length_b   1.000
_cell.length_c   1.000
_cell.angle_alpha   90.00
_cell.angle_beta   90.00
_cell.angle_gamma   90.00
#
_symmetry.space_group_name_H-M   'P 1'
#
loop_
_entity.id
_entity.type
_entity.pdbx_description
1 polymer ?
#
loop_
_entity_poly.entity_id
_entity_poly.type
_entity_poly.pdbx_seq_one_letter_code
_entity_poly.pdbx_strand_id
1 'polypeptide(L)'
;MPEQTDSTQQPATRTKGPWILVPLAALTLGGLGVVWTQLDRQAERLRHLEDEHARVAQASGMQLSNLDAAVRQANLSIEQQGSLLSRIVGSVVPVRIPEGTENELARIESKLAETDTLAASKDETATLAREITTLIDSLPPWIQAELLPRIVPVRWQLDALQLMHRELPENAEVLHDLAGDLVTHAANRPQASPEKLVERLQTHAQIVTAEATRLERRSAIERAEKALSGEGDPSVSLMELETLPDAPEAEELQQKLRVAVLRRQADRIEGDAALLPRLADPELRARLAATIHSTIQDLLIAVTALNIKDPELTERLSRLTADAQGQIQAYQADTARKNAARLRDYQRWALEQIRSVPTLDKLESGRVAKIASAIDRNNPLSQAREDANAGARDELVKLLIQHLSIVDLRLLDSAVGEWYSKVFSDRLGKLDEARQIRVVDGFANSIKRPLEDLP
;
A
#
# COMPACT_ATOMS: atom_id res chain seq x y z
N MET A 1 -43.62 -45.80 38.67
CA MET A 1 -42.29 -45.50 39.25
C MET A 1 -42.00 -46.49 40.36
N PRO A 2 -40.75 -46.84 40.71
CA PRO A 2 -39.46 -46.39 40.12
C PRO A 2 -38.46 -47.53 39.71
N GLU A 3 -37.52 -47.19 38.80
CA GLU A 3 -36.04 -47.35 38.78
C GLU A 3 -35.18 -48.66 38.95
N GLN A 4 -34.17 -48.80 38.04
CA GLN A 4 -32.75 -49.33 38.17
C GLN A 4 -32.49 -50.85 38.44
N THR A 5 -31.34 -51.58 38.23
CA THR A 5 -29.97 -51.55 37.56
C THR A 5 -29.29 -52.97 37.75
N ASP A 6 -28.18 -53.48 37.16
CA ASP A 6 -27.31 -53.28 35.94
C ASP A 6 -26.20 -54.42 35.84
N SER A 7 -25.44 -54.55 34.71
CA SER A 7 -24.11 -55.24 34.50
C SER A 7 -24.01 -56.80 34.59
N THR A 8 -22.97 -57.58 34.18
CA THR A 8 -21.82 -57.65 33.18
C THR A 8 -21.34 -59.16 33.10
N GLN A 9 -20.32 -59.74 32.41
CA GLN A 9 -19.22 -59.36 31.46
C GLN A 9 -18.86 -60.50 30.42
N GLN A 10 -17.58 -60.90 30.17
CA GLN A 10 -17.14 -61.80 29.03
C GLN A 10 -15.76 -62.54 29.24
N PRO A 11 -15.34 -63.60 28.44
CA PRO A 11 -14.59 -63.48 27.14
C PRO A 11 -14.66 -64.70 26.11
N ALA A 12 -13.83 -64.74 25.02
CA ALA A 12 -13.82 -65.73 23.87
C ALA A 12 -12.37 -66.25 23.48
N THR A 13 -11.98 -67.06 22.45
CA THR A 13 -12.48 -67.57 21.11
C THR A 13 -11.85 -68.98 20.77
N ARG A 14 -11.40 -69.58 19.61
CA ARG A 14 -11.18 -69.49 18.10
C ARG A 14 -10.71 -70.94 17.60
N THR A 15 -10.45 -71.47 16.36
CA THR A 15 -10.93 -71.47 14.92
C THR A 15 -10.12 -72.49 14.01
N LYS A 16 -10.70 -73.22 13.02
CA LYS A 16 -10.03 -73.95 11.86
C LYS A 16 -11.02 -74.26 10.68
N GLY A 17 -10.59 -74.66 9.45
CA GLY A 17 -11.42 -74.61 8.21
C GLY A 17 -11.32 -75.75 7.13
N PRO A 18 -11.94 -75.59 5.92
CA PRO A 18 -12.29 -76.67 4.97
C PRO A 18 -11.54 -76.70 3.60
N TRP A 19 -11.77 -77.74 2.76
CA TRP A 19 -10.98 -78.01 1.52
C TRP A 19 -11.77 -78.53 0.28
N ILE A 20 -13.07 -78.20 0.11
CA ILE A 20 -13.95 -78.82 -0.93
C ILE A 20 -14.38 -77.88 -2.07
N LEU A 21 -14.17 -76.56 -1.97
CA LEU A 21 -14.83 -75.56 -2.84
C LEU A 21 -14.23 -75.35 -4.25
N VAL A 22 -13.11 -75.99 -4.60
CA VAL A 22 -12.35 -75.67 -5.83
C VAL A 22 -13.05 -76.08 -7.15
N PRO A 23 -13.56 -77.31 -7.34
CA PRO A 23 -14.06 -77.74 -8.66
C PRO A 23 -15.40 -77.09 -9.04
N LEU A 24 -16.22 -76.67 -8.06
CA LEU A 24 -17.52 -76.05 -8.34
C LEU A 24 -17.39 -74.59 -8.83
N ALA A 25 -16.32 -73.89 -8.41
CA ALA A 25 -16.06 -72.51 -8.82
C ALA A 25 -15.55 -72.41 -10.27
N ALA A 26 -14.86 -73.43 -10.78
CA ALA A 26 -14.32 -73.43 -12.14
C ALA A 26 -15.43 -73.38 -13.21
N LEU A 27 -16.56 -74.04 -12.96
CA LEU A 27 -17.67 -74.14 -13.91
C LEU A 27 -18.52 -72.85 -13.97
N THR A 28 -18.59 -72.07 -12.88
CA THR A 28 -19.24 -70.75 -12.88
C THR A 28 -18.32 -69.65 -13.44
N LEU A 29 -17.01 -69.70 -13.14
CA LEU A 29 -16.02 -68.76 -13.70
C LEU A 29 -15.85 -68.92 -15.22
N GLY A 30 -15.90 -70.15 -15.75
CA GLY A 30 -15.82 -70.40 -17.20
C GLY A 30 -16.95 -69.74 -18.00
N GLY A 31 -18.19 -69.81 -17.50
CA GLY A 31 -19.35 -69.15 -18.12
C GLY A 31 -19.26 -67.61 -18.08
N LEU A 32 -18.81 -67.07 -16.95
CA LEU A 32 -18.62 -65.62 -16.75
C LEU A 32 -17.62 -65.02 -17.75
N GLY A 33 -16.52 -65.72 -18.06
CA GLY A 33 -15.54 -65.27 -19.04
C GLY A 33 -16.11 -65.11 -20.45
N VAL A 34 -16.91 -66.08 -20.92
CA VAL A 34 -17.55 -66.00 -22.24
C VAL A 34 -18.53 -64.83 -22.29
N VAL A 35 -19.37 -64.67 -21.26
CA VAL A 35 -20.31 -63.54 -21.15
C VAL A 35 -19.58 -62.20 -21.15
N TRP A 36 -18.45 -62.08 -20.45
CA TRP A 36 -17.62 -60.86 -20.47
C TRP A 36 -17.09 -60.55 -21.87
N THR A 37 -16.49 -61.51 -22.58
CA THR A 37 -15.99 -61.28 -23.95
C THR A 37 -17.11 -60.98 -24.95
N GLN A 38 -18.35 -61.39 -24.67
CA GLN A 38 -19.51 -61.06 -25.50
C GLN A 38 -20.08 -59.66 -25.16
N LEU A 39 -19.97 -59.23 -23.91
CA LEU A 39 -20.27 -57.87 -23.46
C LEU A 39 -19.24 -56.86 -23.99
N ASP A 40 -17.93 -57.15 -23.91
CA ASP A 40 -16.89 -56.30 -24.51
C ASP A 40 -17.11 -56.13 -26.01
N ARG A 41 -17.40 -57.21 -26.75
CA ARG A 41 -17.74 -57.15 -28.18
C ARG A 41 -19.04 -56.41 -28.48
N GLN A 42 -19.95 -56.25 -27.52
CA GLN A 42 -21.11 -55.37 -27.66
C GLN A 42 -20.76 -53.92 -27.30
N ALA A 43 -19.89 -53.67 -26.32
CA ALA A 43 -19.37 -52.34 -26.00
C ALA A 43 -18.51 -51.78 -27.13
N GLU A 44 -17.67 -52.59 -27.78
CA GLU A 44 -16.91 -52.21 -28.98
C GLU A 44 -17.83 -51.89 -30.17
N ARG A 45 -18.92 -52.65 -30.36
CA ARG A 45 -19.93 -52.34 -31.40
C ARG A 45 -20.71 -51.08 -31.09
N LEU A 46 -21.07 -50.85 -29.81
CA LEU A 46 -21.72 -49.61 -29.39
C LEU A 46 -20.78 -48.42 -29.58
N ARG A 47 -19.50 -48.52 -29.21
CA ARG A 47 -18.49 -47.50 -29.50
C ARG A 47 -18.27 -47.28 -31.00
N HIS A 48 -18.27 -48.33 -31.82
CA HIS A 48 -18.18 -48.19 -33.28
C HIS A 48 -19.42 -47.48 -33.85
N LEU A 49 -20.61 -47.78 -33.33
CA LEU A 49 -21.84 -47.08 -33.70
C LEU A 49 -21.86 -45.64 -33.16
N GLU A 50 -21.32 -45.37 -31.98
CA GLU A 50 -21.14 -44.00 -31.45
C GLU A 50 -20.12 -43.21 -32.29
N ASP A 51 -19.00 -43.82 -32.71
CA ASP A 51 -18.03 -43.24 -33.64
C ASP A 51 -18.63 -43.01 -35.03
N GLU A 52 -19.45 -43.93 -35.54
CA GLU A 52 -20.15 -43.77 -36.81
C GLU A 52 -21.25 -42.71 -36.70
N HIS A 53 -22.03 -42.67 -35.61
CA HIS A 53 -23.00 -41.61 -35.36
C HIS A 53 -22.32 -40.26 -35.11
N ALA A 54 -21.15 -40.21 -34.47
CA ALA A 54 -20.36 -38.99 -34.31
C ALA A 54 -19.79 -38.52 -35.64
N ARG A 55 -19.26 -39.42 -36.48
CA ARG A 55 -18.80 -39.10 -37.84
C ARG A 55 -19.95 -38.68 -38.74
N VAL A 56 -21.13 -39.30 -38.63
CA VAL A 56 -22.35 -38.92 -39.37
C VAL A 56 -22.92 -37.60 -38.85
N ALA A 57 -22.86 -37.32 -37.54
CA ALA A 57 -23.25 -36.03 -36.96
C ALA A 57 -22.25 -34.91 -37.27
N GLN A 58 -20.96 -35.23 -37.39
CA GLN A 58 -19.93 -34.28 -37.84
C GLN A 58 -20.00 -34.06 -39.35
N ALA A 59 -20.29 -35.09 -40.15
CA ALA A 59 -20.52 -34.98 -41.58
C ALA A 59 -21.83 -34.26 -41.90
N SER A 60 -22.91 -34.53 -41.17
CA SER A 60 -24.19 -33.80 -41.31
C SER A 60 -24.08 -32.39 -40.73
N GLY A 61 -23.29 -32.19 -39.66
CA GLY A 61 -22.91 -30.87 -39.15
C GLY A 61 -22.08 -30.06 -40.16
N MET A 62 -21.14 -30.70 -40.86
CA MET A 62 -20.42 -30.08 -41.98
C MET A 62 -21.33 -29.87 -43.21
N GLN A 63 -22.28 -30.77 -43.50
CA GLN A 63 -23.27 -30.55 -44.56
C GLN A 63 -24.25 -29.43 -44.21
N LEU A 64 -24.66 -29.29 -42.95
CA LEU A 64 -25.50 -28.20 -42.45
C LEU A 64 -24.72 -26.88 -42.40
N SER A 65 -23.44 -26.91 -42.03
CA SER A 65 -22.55 -25.74 -42.10
C SER A 65 -22.26 -25.34 -43.55
N ASN A 66 -22.10 -26.30 -44.47
CA ASN A 66 -21.98 -26.05 -45.90
C ASN A 66 -23.31 -25.62 -46.52
N LEU A 67 -24.46 -26.09 -46.01
CA LEU A 67 -25.78 -25.59 -46.40
C LEU A 67 -26.01 -24.18 -45.88
N ASP A 68 -25.64 -23.86 -44.64
CA ASP A 68 -25.73 -22.51 -44.09
C ASP A 68 -24.75 -21.56 -44.80
N ALA A 69 -23.54 -22.00 -45.11
CA ALA A 69 -22.61 -21.25 -45.98
C ALA A 69 -23.18 -21.08 -47.40
N ALA A 70 -23.76 -22.10 -48.01
CA ALA A 70 -24.38 -22.02 -49.33
C ALA A 70 -25.69 -21.21 -49.33
N VAL A 71 -26.45 -21.21 -48.23
CA VAL A 71 -27.66 -20.40 -48.03
C VAL A 71 -27.27 -18.95 -47.78
N ARG A 72 -26.26 -18.65 -46.96
CA ARG A 72 -25.70 -17.30 -46.81
C ARG A 72 -25.09 -16.80 -48.12
N GLN A 73 -24.38 -17.65 -48.87
CA GLN A 73 -23.82 -17.28 -50.16
C GLN A 73 -24.90 -17.15 -51.25
N ALA A 74 -25.99 -17.92 -51.17
CA ALA A 74 -27.19 -17.72 -51.99
C ALA A 74 -27.92 -16.44 -51.58
N ASN A 75 -28.02 -16.09 -50.29
CA ASN A 75 -28.64 -14.86 -49.81
C ASN A 75 -27.81 -13.65 -50.26
N LEU A 76 -26.49 -13.68 -50.08
CA LEU A 76 -25.56 -12.68 -50.61
C LEU A 76 -25.61 -12.60 -52.15
N SER A 77 -25.80 -13.73 -52.84
CA SER A 77 -26.02 -13.75 -54.29
C SER A 77 -27.38 -13.14 -54.68
N ILE A 78 -28.44 -13.37 -53.90
CA ILE A 78 -29.79 -12.82 -54.10
C ILE A 78 -29.84 -11.33 -53.71
N GLU A 79 -29.06 -10.89 -52.72
CA GLU A 79 -28.88 -9.48 -52.34
C GLU A 79 -28.01 -8.74 -53.36
N GLN A 80 -26.95 -9.38 -53.89
CA GLN A 80 -26.17 -8.83 -54.99
C GLN A 80 -26.98 -8.78 -56.29
N GLN A 81 -27.71 -9.84 -56.64
CA GLN A 81 -28.63 -9.84 -57.77
C GLN A 81 -29.80 -8.86 -57.56
N GLY A 82 -30.28 -8.70 -56.32
CA GLY A 82 -31.30 -7.71 -55.95
C GLY A 82 -30.80 -6.27 -56.08
N SER A 83 -29.57 -5.98 -55.64
CA SER A 83 -28.92 -4.68 -55.82
C SER A 83 -28.51 -4.40 -57.27
N LEU A 84 -28.27 -5.45 -58.07
CA LEU A 84 -28.10 -5.32 -59.52
C LEU A 84 -29.45 -5.11 -60.21
N LEU A 85 -30.52 -5.81 -59.80
CA LEU A 85 -31.87 -5.60 -60.32
C LEU A 85 -32.39 -4.20 -59.99
N SER A 86 -32.21 -3.69 -58.78
CA SER A 86 -32.60 -2.32 -58.41
C SER A 86 -31.77 -1.24 -59.11
N ARG A 87 -30.61 -1.60 -59.69
CA ARG A 87 -29.72 -0.69 -60.44
C ARG A 87 -29.83 -0.83 -61.96
N ILE A 88 -30.33 -1.98 -62.45
CA ILE A 88 -30.57 -2.28 -63.88
C ILE A 88 -32.02 -1.94 -64.27
N VAL A 89 -32.99 -2.07 -63.35
CA VAL A 89 -34.34 -1.51 -63.50
C VAL A 89 -34.26 0.00 -63.26
N GLY A 90 -33.72 0.72 -64.24
CA GLY A 90 -33.53 2.17 -64.26
C GLY A 90 -34.82 2.98 -64.40
N SER A 91 -35.88 2.56 -63.71
CA SER A 91 -37.18 3.21 -63.66
C SER A 91 -37.70 3.16 -62.23
N VAL A 92 -38.11 4.31 -61.70
CA VAL A 92 -38.72 4.42 -60.37
C VAL A 92 -39.97 3.53 -60.32
N VAL A 93 -39.84 2.36 -59.71
CA VAL A 93 -40.98 1.70 -59.07
C VAL A 93 -41.27 2.55 -57.84
N PRO A 94 -42.45 3.22 -57.74
CA PRO A 94 -42.81 3.92 -56.52
C PRO A 94 -43.01 2.85 -55.43
N VAL A 95 -41.99 2.69 -54.57
CA VAL A 95 -41.98 1.72 -53.48
C VAL A 95 -43.04 2.12 -52.46
N ARG A 96 -44.27 1.65 -52.66
CA ARG A 96 -45.37 1.87 -51.72
C ARG A 96 -45.10 1.04 -50.48
N ILE A 97 -44.69 1.73 -49.40
CA ILE A 97 -44.87 1.26 -48.03
C ILE A 97 -46.33 0.79 -47.91
N PRO A 98 -46.61 -0.40 -47.35
CA PRO A 98 -47.98 -0.88 -47.22
C PRO A 98 -48.83 0.12 -46.44
N GLU A 99 -50.03 0.46 -46.93
CA GLU A 99 -50.87 1.51 -46.32
C GLU A 99 -51.20 1.21 -44.85
N GLY A 100 -51.29 -0.08 -44.46
CA GLY A 100 -51.39 -0.48 -43.04
C GLY A 100 -50.16 -0.12 -42.22
N THR A 101 -48.95 -0.34 -42.74
CA THR A 101 -47.68 0.03 -42.08
C THR A 101 -47.55 1.54 -41.95
N GLU A 102 -47.90 2.28 -43.01
CA GLU A 102 -47.86 3.74 -43.02
C GLU A 102 -48.86 4.34 -42.00
N ASN A 103 -50.08 3.80 -41.95
CA ASN A 103 -51.10 4.22 -40.97
C ASN A 103 -50.73 3.87 -39.52
N GLU A 104 -50.17 2.69 -39.25
CA GLU A 104 -49.72 2.31 -37.90
C GLU A 104 -48.53 3.15 -37.44
N LEU A 105 -47.56 3.43 -38.32
CA LEU A 105 -46.44 4.31 -38.02
C LEU A 105 -46.93 5.74 -37.76
N ALA A 106 -47.79 6.29 -38.63
CA ALA A 106 -48.39 7.60 -38.45
C ALA A 106 -49.25 7.70 -37.17
N ARG A 107 -49.90 6.60 -36.72
CA ARG A 107 -50.60 6.54 -35.43
C ARG A 107 -49.63 6.66 -34.26
N ILE A 108 -48.49 5.96 -34.30
CA ILE A 108 -47.46 6.01 -33.25
C ILE A 108 -46.78 7.37 -33.23
N GLU A 109 -46.45 7.94 -34.39
CA GLU A 109 -45.92 9.30 -34.55
C GLU A 109 -46.91 10.35 -34.04
N SER A 110 -48.20 10.27 -34.38
CA SER A 110 -49.22 11.20 -33.90
C SER A 110 -49.36 11.16 -32.38
N LYS A 111 -49.41 9.96 -31.79
CA LYS A 111 -49.40 9.80 -30.32
C LYS A 111 -48.18 10.49 -29.71
N LEU A 112 -46.96 10.20 -30.19
CA LEU A 112 -45.73 10.80 -29.65
C LEU A 112 -45.61 12.32 -29.90
N ALA A 113 -46.30 12.85 -30.91
CA ALA A 113 -46.36 14.29 -31.19
C ALA A 113 -47.39 15.05 -30.33
N GLU A 114 -48.40 14.36 -29.77
CA GLU A 114 -49.34 14.93 -28.81
C GLU A 114 -48.61 15.27 -27.49
N THR A 115 -48.63 16.54 -27.09
CA THR A 115 -47.86 17.04 -25.93
C THR A 115 -48.14 16.29 -24.63
N ASP A 116 -49.31 15.65 -24.51
CA ASP A 116 -49.72 14.87 -23.35
C ASP A 116 -49.11 13.46 -23.29
N THR A 117 -48.58 12.88 -24.37
CA THR A 117 -47.85 11.59 -24.26
C THR A 117 -46.44 11.75 -23.71
N LEU A 118 -45.93 12.99 -23.65
CA LEU A 118 -44.81 13.31 -22.76
C LEU A 118 -45.19 13.14 -21.27
N ALA A 119 -46.47 12.98 -20.93
CA ALA A 119 -46.99 12.61 -19.62
C ALA A 119 -47.70 11.23 -19.62
N ALA A 120 -47.45 10.39 -20.63
CA ALA A 120 -47.95 9.01 -20.68
C ALA A 120 -47.46 8.19 -19.47
N SER A 121 -48.13 7.07 -19.20
CA SER A 121 -47.68 6.13 -18.19
C SER A 121 -46.53 5.23 -18.67
N LYS A 122 -45.86 4.61 -17.70
CA LYS A 122 -44.86 3.55 -17.89
C LYS A 122 -45.40 2.42 -18.78
N ASP A 123 -46.65 2.00 -18.56
CA ASP A 123 -47.29 0.89 -19.27
C ASP A 123 -47.71 1.26 -20.70
N GLU A 124 -48.18 2.49 -20.93
CA GLU A 124 -48.48 3.00 -22.28
C GLU A 124 -47.20 3.12 -23.11
N THR A 125 -46.13 3.68 -22.53
CA THR A 125 -44.81 3.77 -23.17
C THR A 125 -44.27 2.38 -23.51
N ALA A 126 -44.33 1.43 -22.57
CA ALA A 126 -43.94 0.04 -22.80
C ALA A 126 -44.86 -0.71 -23.80
N THR A 127 -46.09 -0.23 -24.03
CA THR A 127 -46.99 -0.75 -25.07
C THR A 127 -46.60 -0.21 -26.44
N LEU A 128 -46.41 1.11 -26.58
CA LEU A 128 -45.96 1.72 -27.84
C LEU A 128 -44.59 1.20 -28.30
N ALA A 129 -43.67 0.94 -27.36
CA ALA A 129 -42.38 0.30 -27.65
C ALA A 129 -42.51 -1.14 -28.20
N ARG A 130 -43.53 -1.89 -27.76
CA ARG A 130 -43.85 -3.22 -28.31
C ARG A 130 -44.58 -3.12 -29.65
N GLU A 131 -45.48 -2.15 -29.82
CA GLU A 131 -46.15 -1.87 -31.10
C GLU A 131 -45.11 -1.56 -32.20
N ILE A 132 -44.21 -0.60 -31.97
CA ILE A 132 -43.19 -0.22 -32.98
C ILE A 132 -42.20 -1.35 -33.27
N THR A 133 -41.82 -2.14 -32.26
CA THR A 133 -40.89 -3.27 -32.46
C THR A 133 -41.56 -4.38 -33.28
N THR A 134 -42.78 -4.78 -32.91
CA THR A 134 -43.57 -5.77 -33.67
C THR A 134 -43.84 -5.31 -35.10
N LEU A 135 -44.10 -4.02 -35.30
CA LEU A 135 -44.28 -3.43 -36.63
C LEU A 135 -43.00 -3.59 -37.45
N ILE A 136 -41.83 -3.21 -36.92
CA ILE A 136 -40.55 -3.27 -37.64
C ILE A 136 -40.13 -4.71 -37.94
N ASP A 137 -40.27 -5.62 -36.98
CA ASP A 137 -39.90 -7.04 -37.15
C ASP A 137 -40.77 -7.76 -38.18
N SER A 138 -41.97 -7.25 -38.46
CA SER A 138 -42.85 -7.74 -39.54
C SER A 138 -42.44 -7.27 -40.95
N LEU A 139 -41.52 -6.31 -41.07
CA LEU A 139 -41.14 -5.70 -42.34
C LEU A 139 -39.85 -6.29 -42.93
N PRO A 140 -39.81 -6.54 -44.26
CA PRO A 140 -38.56 -6.88 -44.96
C PRO A 140 -37.46 -5.82 -44.74
N PRO A 141 -36.17 -6.21 -44.67
CA PRO A 141 -35.06 -5.28 -44.40
C PRO A 141 -34.97 -4.05 -45.30
N TRP A 142 -35.43 -4.16 -46.56
CA TRP A 142 -35.47 -3.03 -47.49
C TRP A 142 -36.57 -2.00 -47.17
N ILE A 143 -37.71 -2.41 -46.59
CA ILE A 143 -38.70 -1.43 -46.06
C ILE A 143 -38.16 -0.80 -44.77
N GLN A 144 -37.50 -1.58 -43.91
CA GLN A 144 -36.87 -1.04 -42.70
C GLN A 144 -35.86 0.06 -43.06
N ALA A 145 -35.04 -0.15 -44.10
CA ALA A 145 -34.05 0.82 -44.58
C ALA A 145 -34.68 2.14 -45.07
N GLU A 146 -35.76 2.10 -45.85
CA GLU A 146 -36.49 3.30 -46.30
C GLU A 146 -37.18 4.03 -45.13
N LEU A 147 -37.67 3.29 -44.12
CA LEU A 147 -38.32 3.85 -42.94
C LEU A 147 -37.37 4.31 -41.82
N LEU A 148 -36.06 4.02 -41.90
CA LEU A 148 -35.06 4.40 -40.89
C LEU A 148 -35.16 5.88 -40.44
N PRO A 149 -35.33 6.88 -41.34
CA PRO A 149 -35.41 8.29 -40.95
C PRO A 149 -36.59 8.64 -40.03
N ARG A 150 -37.64 7.80 -39.98
CA ARG A 150 -38.83 7.94 -39.11
C ARG A 150 -38.76 7.02 -37.90
N ILE A 151 -38.35 5.77 -38.12
CA ILE A 151 -38.16 4.75 -37.07
C ILE A 151 -37.18 5.22 -35.99
N VAL A 152 -36.07 5.85 -36.37
CA VAL A 152 -35.00 6.23 -35.44
C VAL A 152 -35.45 7.33 -34.46
N PRO A 153 -36.07 8.46 -34.89
CA PRO A 153 -36.71 9.41 -33.98
C PRO A 153 -37.81 8.80 -33.09
N VAL A 154 -38.62 7.88 -33.61
CA VAL A 154 -39.71 7.23 -32.83
C VAL A 154 -39.13 6.32 -31.74
N ARG A 155 -38.15 5.48 -32.05
CA ARG A 155 -37.46 4.64 -31.06
C ARG A 155 -36.79 5.50 -29.98
N TRP A 156 -35.99 6.50 -30.38
CA TRP A 156 -35.31 7.39 -29.43
C TRP A 156 -36.28 8.10 -28.46
N GLN A 157 -37.47 8.51 -28.91
CA GLN A 157 -38.51 9.10 -28.05
C GLN A 157 -39.08 8.09 -27.06
N LEU A 158 -39.32 6.84 -27.48
CA LEU A 158 -39.85 5.79 -26.60
C LEU A 158 -38.80 5.34 -25.57
N ASP A 159 -37.53 5.23 -25.97
CA ASP A 159 -36.41 4.93 -25.09
C ASP A 159 -36.21 6.06 -24.05
N ALA A 160 -36.35 7.33 -24.47
CA ALA A 160 -36.29 8.49 -23.59
C ALA A 160 -37.39 8.46 -22.53
N LEU A 161 -38.63 8.16 -22.91
CA LEU A 161 -39.75 8.03 -21.98
C LEU A 161 -39.54 6.85 -21.02
N GLN A 162 -39.03 5.70 -21.49
CA GLN A 162 -38.70 4.57 -20.62
C GLN A 162 -37.64 4.91 -19.57
N LEU A 163 -36.59 5.65 -19.94
CA LEU A 163 -35.59 6.15 -19.00
C LEU A 163 -36.21 7.08 -17.94
N MET A 164 -37.12 7.98 -18.36
CA MET A 164 -37.85 8.87 -17.44
C MET A 164 -38.89 8.17 -16.55
N HIS A 165 -39.32 6.95 -16.89
CA HIS A 165 -40.24 6.13 -16.10
C HIS A 165 -39.53 5.04 -15.26
N ARG A 166 -38.18 5.09 -15.17
CA ARG A 166 -37.41 4.22 -14.30
C ARG A 166 -37.60 4.64 -12.84
N GLU A 167 -37.89 3.67 -11.98
CA GLU A 167 -37.97 3.91 -10.53
C GLU A 167 -36.59 4.33 -9.99
N LEU A 168 -36.58 5.36 -9.14
CA LEU A 168 -35.35 5.92 -8.59
C LEU A 168 -34.79 4.98 -7.51
N PRO A 169 -33.57 4.42 -7.67
CA PRO A 169 -32.95 3.56 -6.67
C PRO A 169 -32.49 4.34 -5.43
N GLU A 170 -32.46 3.68 -4.28
CA GLU A 170 -31.96 4.25 -3.01
C GLU A 170 -30.42 4.28 -2.89
N ASN A 171 -29.68 4.04 -3.99
CA ASN A 171 -28.22 4.12 -4.06
C ASN A 171 -27.80 5.28 -4.96
N ALA A 172 -26.99 6.20 -4.42
CA ALA A 172 -26.46 7.37 -5.13
C ALA A 172 -25.63 7.03 -6.36
N GLU A 173 -24.83 5.97 -6.33
CA GLU A 173 -24.01 5.52 -7.47
C GLU A 173 -24.89 5.20 -8.68
N VAL A 174 -25.97 4.45 -8.47
CA VAL A 174 -26.93 4.08 -9.52
C VAL A 174 -27.82 5.26 -9.96
N LEU A 175 -27.99 6.28 -9.12
CA LEU A 175 -28.60 7.55 -9.53
C LEU A 175 -27.65 8.39 -10.39
N HIS A 176 -26.34 8.42 -10.08
CA HIS A 176 -25.35 9.08 -10.92
C HIS A 176 -25.22 8.42 -12.29
N ASP A 177 -25.24 7.09 -12.36
CA ASP A 177 -25.33 6.34 -13.62
C ASP A 177 -26.60 6.73 -14.39
N LEU A 178 -27.78 6.76 -13.74
CA LEU A 178 -29.04 7.14 -14.38
C LEU A 178 -29.05 8.59 -14.88
N ALA A 179 -28.45 9.53 -14.14
CA ALA A 179 -28.25 10.89 -14.62
C ALA A 179 -27.33 10.95 -15.85
N GLY A 180 -26.27 10.12 -15.86
CA GLY A 180 -25.38 9.94 -17.01
C GLY A 180 -26.09 9.38 -18.24
N ASP A 181 -26.92 8.34 -18.07
CA ASP A 181 -27.78 7.76 -19.10
C ASP A 181 -28.70 8.82 -19.71
N LEU A 182 -29.41 9.59 -18.86
CA LEU A 182 -30.35 10.64 -19.28
C LEU A 182 -29.66 11.76 -20.09
N VAL A 183 -28.48 12.22 -19.66
CA VAL A 183 -27.69 13.23 -20.40
C VAL A 183 -27.16 12.67 -21.71
N THR A 184 -26.66 11.43 -21.70
CA THR A 184 -26.10 10.76 -22.89
C THR A 184 -27.19 10.51 -23.94
N HIS A 185 -28.37 10.08 -23.52
CA HIS A 185 -29.52 9.89 -24.40
C HIS A 185 -30.02 11.22 -24.98
N ALA A 186 -30.05 12.28 -24.17
CA ALA A 186 -30.38 13.64 -24.62
C ALA A 186 -29.37 14.20 -25.64
N ALA A 187 -28.08 13.89 -25.49
CA ALA A 187 -27.04 14.30 -26.42
C ALA A 187 -27.11 13.55 -27.76
N ASN A 188 -27.43 12.25 -27.74
CA ASN A 188 -27.51 11.39 -28.92
C ASN A 188 -28.81 11.58 -29.76
N ARG A 189 -29.42 12.77 -29.74
CA ARG A 189 -30.73 13.03 -30.37
C ARG A 189 -30.69 12.97 -31.92
N PRO A 190 -31.61 12.24 -32.57
CA PRO A 190 -31.90 12.39 -34.00
C PRO A 190 -32.35 13.81 -34.40
N GLN A 191 -32.14 14.20 -35.66
CA GLN A 191 -32.49 15.55 -36.17
C GLN A 191 -33.99 15.90 -36.09
N ALA A 192 -34.88 14.90 -36.07
CA ALA A 192 -36.33 15.10 -36.01
C ALA A 192 -36.93 14.92 -34.59
N SER A 193 -36.08 14.86 -33.55
CA SER A 193 -36.54 14.65 -32.17
C SER A 193 -37.10 15.93 -31.51
N PRO A 194 -38.20 15.86 -30.74
CA PRO A 194 -38.79 17.05 -30.08
C PRO A 194 -37.86 17.69 -29.04
N GLU A 195 -37.63 18.99 -29.16
CA GLU A 195 -36.71 19.72 -28.26
C GLU A 195 -37.20 19.72 -26.80
N LYS A 196 -38.53 19.82 -26.59
CA LYS A 196 -39.16 19.70 -25.26
C LYS A 196 -38.82 18.40 -24.51
N LEU A 197 -38.57 17.30 -25.23
CA LEU A 197 -38.18 16.03 -24.60
C LEU A 197 -36.71 16.05 -24.20
N VAL A 198 -35.84 16.72 -24.99
CA VAL A 198 -34.42 16.94 -24.65
C VAL A 198 -34.30 17.82 -23.39
N GLU A 199 -35.05 18.94 -23.33
CA GLU A 199 -35.13 19.81 -22.16
C GLU A 199 -35.60 19.06 -20.90
N ARG A 200 -36.59 18.16 -21.06
CA ARG A 200 -37.10 17.33 -19.97
C ARG A 200 -36.13 16.24 -19.52
N LEU A 201 -35.42 15.58 -20.43
CA LEU A 201 -34.35 14.63 -20.09
C LEU A 201 -33.24 15.32 -19.28
N GLN A 202 -32.80 16.51 -19.73
CA GLN A 202 -31.78 17.30 -19.04
C GLN A 202 -32.26 17.78 -17.66
N THR A 203 -33.50 18.25 -17.56
CA THR A 203 -34.11 18.64 -16.27
C THR A 203 -34.25 17.45 -15.33
N HIS A 204 -34.63 16.27 -15.84
CA HIS A 204 -34.73 15.06 -15.03
C HIS A 204 -33.36 14.58 -14.56
N ALA A 205 -32.32 14.62 -15.42
CA ALA A 205 -30.95 14.33 -15.02
C ALA A 205 -30.43 15.27 -13.91
N GLN A 206 -30.78 16.56 -13.95
CA GLN A 206 -30.46 17.51 -12.87
C GLN A 206 -31.16 17.13 -11.56
N ILE A 207 -32.44 16.75 -11.60
CA ILE A 207 -33.19 16.29 -10.42
C ILE A 207 -32.58 15.00 -9.85
N VAL A 208 -32.25 14.02 -10.70
CA VAL A 208 -31.62 12.75 -10.30
C VAL A 208 -30.23 12.98 -9.72
N THR A 209 -29.43 13.90 -10.29
CA THR A 209 -28.12 14.29 -9.75
C THR A 209 -28.25 14.92 -8.37
N ALA A 210 -29.19 15.84 -8.17
CA ALA A 210 -29.44 16.47 -6.88
C ALA A 210 -29.90 15.47 -5.80
N GLU A 211 -30.71 14.48 -6.20
CA GLU A 211 -31.14 13.39 -5.31
C GLU A 211 -29.98 12.45 -4.97
N ALA A 212 -29.09 12.14 -5.93
CA ALA A 212 -27.88 11.36 -5.67
C ALA A 212 -27.00 12.04 -4.62
N THR A 213 -26.65 13.31 -4.82
CA THR A 213 -25.87 14.11 -3.85
C THR A 213 -26.56 14.22 -2.48
N ARG A 214 -27.91 14.23 -2.43
CA ARG A 214 -28.68 14.19 -1.17
C ARG A 214 -28.49 12.86 -0.43
N LEU A 215 -28.48 11.74 -1.14
CA LEU A 215 -28.21 10.42 -0.58
C LEU A 215 -26.75 10.26 -0.15
N GLU A 216 -25.78 10.75 -0.93
CA GLU A 216 -24.36 10.76 -0.57
C GLU A 216 -24.14 11.51 0.75
N ARG A 217 -24.62 12.76 0.84
CA ARG A 217 -24.56 13.61 2.04
C ARG A 217 -25.15 12.88 3.26
N ARG A 218 -26.33 12.25 3.11
CA ARG A 218 -26.95 11.45 4.18
C ARG A 218 -26.07 10.27 4.61
N SER A 219 -25.50 9.54 3.65
CA SER A 219 -24.62 8.38 3.92
C SER A 219 -23.32 8.77 4.62
N ALA A 220 -22.77 9.95 4.31
CA ALA A 220 -21.53 10.45 4.90
C ALA A 220 -21.78 10.93 6.34
N ILE A 221 -22.92 11.58 6.60
CA ILE A 221 -23.37 11.96 7.95
C ILE A 221 -23.59 10.70 8.81
N GLU A 222 -24.32 9.69 8.33
CA GLU A 222 -24.56 8.44 9.08
C GLU A 222 -23.25 7.69 9.39
N ARG A 223 -22.28 7.70 8.46
CA ARG A 223 -20.95 7.10 8.69
C ARG A 223 -20.10 7.93 9.66
N ALA A 224 -20.19 9.25 9.62
CA ALA A 224 -19.55 10.13 10.61
C ALA A 224 -20.09 9.89 12.02
N GLU A 225 -21.41 9.74 12.19
CA GLU A 225 -22.03 9.42 13.48
C GLU A 225 -21.57 8.05 14.02
N LYS A 226 -21.49 7.03 13.15
CA LYS A 226 -20.94 5.71 13.52
C LYS A 226 -19.44 5.76 13.86
N ALA A 227 -18.64 6.52 13.11
CA ALA A 227 -17.24 6.72 13.44
C ALA A 227 -17.05 7.44 14.80
N LEU A 228 -17.99 8.32 15.19
CA LEU A 228 -18.01 8.96 16.51
C LEU A 228 -18.49 8.05 17.65
N SER A 229 -19.34 7.04 17.37
CA SER A 229 -19.68 6.00 18.36
C SER A 229 -18.61 4.91 18.50
N GLY A 230 -17.61 4.90 17.61
CA GLY A 230 -16.51 3.92 17.57
C GLY A 230 -16.68 2.83 16.51
N GLU A 231 -17.79 2.82 15.77
CA GLU A 231 -18.09 1.90 14.67
C GLU A 231 -17.56 2.43 13.32
N GLY A 232 -16.26 2.77 13.25
CA GLY A 232 -15.63 3.24 12.01
C GLY A 232 -14.20 3.75 12.18
N ASP A 233 -13.68 4.39 11.14
CA ASP A 233 -12.43 5.15 11.21
C ASP A 233 -12.72 6.65 11.11
N PRO A 234 -12.57 7.43 12.21
CA PRO A 234 -12.82 8.87 12.20
C PRO A 234 -12.03 9.66 11.15
N SER A 235 -10.88 9.15 10.71
CA SER A 235 -10.06 9.81 9.70
C SER A 235 -10.68 9.71 8.30
N VAL A 236 -11.33 8.58 8.00
CA VAL A 236 -12.00 8.36 6.71
C VAL A 236 -13.28 9.18 6.63
N SER A 237 -14.14 9.09 7.65
CA SER A 237 -15.40 9.85 7.67
C SER A 237 -15.20 11.36 7.78
N LEU A 238 -14.08 11.82 8.35
CA LEU A 238 -13.71 13.24 8.31
C LEU A 238 -13.42 13.69 6.87
N MET A 239 -12.56 12.95 6.15
CA MET A 239 -12.24 13.23 4.75
C MET A 239 -13.49 13.25 3.87
N GLU A 240 -14.41 12.30 4.08
CA GLU A 240 -15.69 12.25 3.37
C GLU A 240 -16.55 13.49 3.64
N LEU A 241 -16.73 13.89 4.91
CA LEU A 241 -17.44 15.13 5.25
C LEU A 241 -16.74 16.41 4.77
N GLU A 242 -15.41 16.41 4.64
CA GLU A 242 -14.64 17.54 4.10
C GLU A 242 -14.72 17.65 2.57
N THR A 243 -15.11 16.58 1.86
CA THR A 243 -15.41 16.63 0.41
C THR A 243 -16.82 17.12 0.06
N LEU A 244 -17.73 17.24 1.04
CA LEU A 244 -19.10 17.71 0.80
C LEU A 244 -19.15 19.24 0.59
N PRO A 245 -19.62 19.75 -0.57
CA PRO A 245 -19.82 21.19 -0.76
C PRO A 245 -20.98 21.70 0.11
N ASP A 246 -20.83 22.89 0.67
CA ASP A 246 -21.84 23.68 1.40
C ASP A 246 -22.75 22.86 2.33
N ALA A 247 -22.14 22.22 3.33
CA ALA A 247 -22.80 21.37 4.32
C ALA A 247 -22.61 21.92 5.76
N PRO A 248 -23.30 23.02 6.15
CA PRO A 248 -23.16 23.61 7.49
C PRO A 248 -23.55 22.63 8.61
N GLU A 249 -24.51 21.74 8.34
CA GLU A 249 -24.91 20.63 9.22
C GLU A 249 -23.75 19.65 9.52
N ALA A 250 -22.75 19.57 8.64
CA ALA A 250 -21.58 18.73 8.82
C ALA A 250 -20.46 19.40 9.62
N GLU A 251 -20.46 20.73 9.83
CA GLU A 251 -19.37 21.44 10.52
C GLU A 251 -19.16 20.93 11.95
N GLU A 252 -20.25 20.69 12.69
CA GLU A 252 -20.17 20.17 14.06
C GLU A 252 -19.64 18.73 14.08
N LEU A 253 -20.02 17.90 13.10
CA LEU A 253 -19.52 16.53 12.95
C LEU A 253 -18.04 16.50 12.53
N GLN A 254 -17.63 17.36 11.59
CA GLN A 254 -16.21 17.55 11.23
C GLN A 254 -15.37 17.93 12.46
N GLN A 255 -15.84 18.87 13.30
CA GLN A 255 -15.11 19.26 14.51
C GLN A 255 -15.02 18.12 15.54
N LYS A 256 -16.12 17.39 15.78
CA LYS A 256 -16.12 16.19 16.64
C LYS A 256 -15.16 15.11 16.10
N LEU A 257 -15.15 14.89 14.78
CA LEU A 257 -14.27 13.91 14.14
C LEU A 257 -12.79 14.33 14.20
N ARG A 258 -12.47 15.62 13.99
CA ARG A 258 -11.11 16.14 14.17
C ARG A 258 -10.61 15.86 15.60
N VAL A 259 -11.44 16.10 16.62
CA VAL A 259 -11.12 15.71 18.01
C VAL A 259 -10.92 14.21 18.16
N ALA A 260 -11.79 13.38 17.59
CA ALA A 260 -11.67 11.91 17.65
C ALA A 260 -10.39 11.37 16.96
N VAL A 261 -9.99 11.95 15.82
CA VAL A 261 -8.74 11.62 15.12
C VAL A 261 -7.53 11.95 15.99
N LEU A 262 -7.49 13.14 16.60
CA LEU A 262 -6.37 13.57 17.45
C LEU A 262 -6.30 12.76 18.76
N ARG A 263 -7.44 12.41 19.36
CA ARG A 263 -7.53 11.49 20.50
C ARG A 263 -6.96 10.11 20.14
N ARG A 264 -7.34 9.56 18.98
CA ARG A 264 -6.83 8.27 18.45
C ARG A 264 -5.34 8.32 18.08
N GLN A 265 -4.80 9.49 17.75
CA GLN A 265 -3.36 9.69 17.59
C GLN A 265 -2.64 9.73 18.95
N ALA A 266 -3.21 10.41 19.96
CA ALA A 266 -2.70 10.37 21.34
C ALA A 266 -2.69 8.94 21.92
N ASP A 267 -3.73 8.13 21.66
CA ASP A 267 -3.79 6.72 22.09
C ASP A 267 -2.62 5.88 21.53
N ARG A 268 -2.21 6.13 20.28
CA ARG A 268 -1.04 5.47 19.66
C ARG A 268 0.26 5.90 20.34
N ILE A 269 0.41 7.21 20.60
CA ILE A 269 1.58 7.78 21.27
C ILE A 269 1.72 7.21 22.70
N GLU A 270 0.61 6.99 23.42
CA GLU A 270 0.64 6.30 24.73
C GLU A 270 1.03 4.82 24.60
N GLY A 271 0.60 4.14 23.54
CA GLY A 271 1.04 2.78 23.21
C GLY A 271 2.55 2.70 23.01
N ASP A 272 3.14 3.65 22.29
CA ASP A 272 4.60 3.76 22.09
C ASP A 272 5.32 4.16 23.39
N ALA A 273 4.77 5.09 24.16
CA ALA A 273 5.33 5.50 25.45
C ALA A 273 5.38 4.34 26.47
N ALA A 274 4.40 3.43 26.44
CA ALA A 274 4.38 2.21 27.26
C ALA A 274 5.53 1.21 26.92
N LEU A 275 6.24 1.41 25.80
CA LEU A 275 7.45 0.64 25.45
C LEU A 275 8.72 1.22 26.08
N LEU A 276 8.78 2.52 26.40
CA LEU A 276 9.96 3.17 27.01
C LEU A 276 10.54 2.43 28.23
N PRO A 277 9.76 2.01 29.25
CA PRO A 277 10.31 1.27 30.39
C PRO A 277 10.74 -0.17 30.05
N ARG A 278 10.33 -0.71 28.89
CA ARG A 278 10.67 -2.06 28.43
C ARG A 278 11.99 -2.10 27.64
N LEU A 279 12.42 -0.97 27.09
CA LEU A 279 13.69 -0.85 26.36
C LEU A 279 14.87 -0.88 27.34
N ALA A 280 15.65 -1.97 27.31
CA ALA A 280 16.84 -2.14 28.15
C ALA A 280 18.00 -1.22 27.72
N ASP A 281 18.12 -0.93 26.43
CA ASP A 281 19.11 -0.02 25.86
C ASP A 281 18.71 1.45 26.15
N PRO A 282 19.55 2.24 26.85
CA PRO A 282 19.25 3.63 27.20
C PRO A 282 19.29 4.58 25.99
N GLU A 283 20.09 4.27 24.95
CA GLU A 283 20.13 5.09 23.73
C GLU A 283 18.87 4.86 22.90
N LEU A 284 18.45 3.60 22.70
CA LEU A 284 17.19 3.31 22.02
C LEU A 284 15.99 3.90 22.76
N ARG A 285 16.00 3.88 24.11
CA ARG A 285 14.98 4.54 24.92
C ARG A 285 14.97 6.06 24.72
N ALA A 286 16.14 6.71 24.69
CA ALA A 286 16.24 8.15 24.45
C ALA A 286 15.81 8.54 23.03
N ARG A 287 16.15 7.72 22.02
CA ARG A 287 15.71 7.90 20.63
C ARG A 287 14.18 7.80 20.52
N LEU A 288 13.56 6.77 21.10
CA LEU A 288 12.10 6.63 21.11
C LEU A 288 11.41 7.80 21.85
N ALA A 289 11.96 8.24 22.99
CA ALA A 289 11.45 9.39 23.70
C ALA A 289 11.52 10.69 22.86
N ALA A 290 12.59 10.89 22.09
CA ALA A 290 12.70 12.02 21.16
C ALA A 290 11.68 11.93 20.00
N THR A 291 11.43 10.75 19.44
CA THR A 291 10.37 10.55 18.44
C THR A 291 8.99 10.86 19.03
N ILE A 292 8.67 10.31 20.20
CA ILE A 292 7.41 10.59 20.92
C ILE A 292 7.25 12.10 21.16
N HIS A 293 8.30 12.78 21.66
CA HIS A 293 8.26 14.22 21.90
C HIS A 293 7.98 15.02 20.63
N SER A 294 8.61 14.67 19.49
CA SER A 294 8.35 15.33 18.20
C SER A 294 6.89 15.14 17.76
N THR A 295 6.39 13.90 17.76
CA THR A 295 5.02 13.60 17.34
C THR A 295 3.97 14.34 18.20
N ILE A 296 4.25 14.57 19.49
CA ILE A 296 3.37 15.37 20.35
C ILE A 296 3.43 16.86 20.00
N GLN A 297 4.59 17.43 19.62
CA GLN A 297 4.66 18.81 19.15
C GLN A 297 3.85 19.00 17.85
N ASP A 298 3.99 18.08 16.89
CA ASP A 298 3.21 18.08 15.65
C ASP A 298 1.69 18.02 15.93
N LEU A 299 1.30 17.20 16.92
CA LEU A 299 -0.08 17.05 17.36
C LEU A 299 -0.62 18.31 18.09
N LEU A 300 0.20 18.97 18.90
CA LEU A 300 -0.14 20.25 19.56
C LEU A 300 -0.26 21.40 18.54
N ILE A 301 0.56 21.39 17.49
CA ILE A 301 0.43 22.31 16.34
C ILE A 301 -0.91 22.07 15.64
N ALA A 302 -1.30 20.81 15.39
CA ALA A 302 -2.59 20.48 14.78
C ALA A 302 -3.80 20.91 15.65
N VAL A 303 -3.77 20.64 16.97
CA VAL A 303 -4.79 21.11 17.93
C VAL A 303 -4.94 22.64 17.87
N THR A 304 -3.81 23.36 17.83
CA THR A 304 -3.80 24.84 17.79
C THR A 304 -4.31 25.37 16.45
N ALA A 305 -3.85 24.82 15.32
CA ALA A 305 -4.23 25.25 13.97
C ALA A 305 -5.72 25.01 13.68
N LEU A 306 -6.30 23.94 14.23
CA LEU A 306 -7.72 23.61 14.11
C LEU A 306 -8.60 24.32 15.16
N ASN A 307 -8.02 25.15 16.05
CA ASN A 307 -8.72 25.87 17.13
C ASN A 307 -9.52 24.93 18.07
N ILE A 308 -8.96 23.75 18.35
CA ILE A 308 -9.64 22.69 19.09
C ILE A 308 -9.58 22.95 20.60
N LYS A 309 -10.75 23.03 21.22
CA LYS A 309 -10.93 23.39 22.64
C LYS A 309 -11.16 22.15 23.50
N ASP A 310 -10.25 21.19 23.41
CA ASP A 310 -10.26 19.97 24.20
C ASP A 310 -9.19 20.04 25.32
N PRO A 311 -9.58 20.41 26.56
CA PRO A 311 -8.62 20.53 27.67
C PRO A 311 -8.12 19.18 28.16
N GLU A 312 -8.91 18.11 28.03
CA GLU A 312 -8.52 16.74 28.41
C GLU A 312 -7.40 16.24 27.49
N LEU A 313 -7.55 16.40 26.17
CA LEU A 313 -6.51 16.13 25.19
C LEU A 313 -5.27 16.99 25.44
N THR A 314 -5.45 18.30 25.68
CA THR A 314 -4.33 19.23 25.92
C THR A 314 -3.52 18.85 27.16
N GLU A 315 -4.17 18.48 28.27
CA GLU A 315 -3.51 18.02 29.49
C GLU A 315 -2.81 16.66 29.28
N ARG A 316 -3.46 15.72 28.60
CA ARG A 316 -2.90 14.40 28.25
C ARG A 316 -1.61 14.54 27.45
N LEU A 317 -1.62 15.35 26.39
CA LEU A 317 -0.43 15.65 25.59
C LEU A 317 0.65 16.39 26.38
N SER A 318 0.27 17.31 27.28
CA SER A 318 1.23 17.99 28.17
C SER A 318 1.95 17.02 29.10
N ARG A 319 1.24 16.03 29.67
CA ARG A 319 1.84 14.99 30.52
C ARG A 319 2.83 14.13 29.73
N LEU A 320 2.43 13.63 28.55
CA LEU A 320 3.31 12.82 27.70
C LEU A 320 4.54 13.58 27.21
N THR A 321 4.41 14.88 26.94
CA THR A 321 5.52 15.77 26.59
C THR A 321 6.55 15.84 27.72
N ALA A 322 6.07 15.99 28.97
CA ALA A 322 6.92 16.08 30.16
C ALA A 322 7.64 14.76 30.45
N ASP A 323 6.94 13.62 30.37
CA ASP A 323 7.54 12.29 30.59
C ASP A 323 8.61 11.96 29.54
N ALA A 324 8.33 12.21 28.25
CA ALA A 324 9.28 12.02 27.17
C ALA A 324 10.52 12.93 27.34
N GLN A 325 10.31 14.21 27.66
CA GLN A 325 11.39 15.16 27.91
C GLN A 325 12.23 14.75 29.14
N GLY A 326 11.62 14.18 30.17
CA GLY A 326 12.30 13.63 31.35
C GLY A 326 13.25 12.47 30.99
N GLN A 327 12.84 11.55 30.11
CA GLN A 327 13.71 10.47 29.63
C GLN A 327 14.91 11.01 28.83
N ILE A 328 14.68 11.99 27.94
CA ILE A 328 15.74 12.62 27.13
C ILE A 328 16.77 13.30 28.05
N GLN A 329 16.31 14.10 29.01
CA GLN A 329 17.18 14.80 29.96
C GLN A 329 17.94 13.84 30.88
N ALA A 330 17.32 12.74 31.33
CA ALA A 330 17.99 11.72 32.12
C ALA A 330 19.13 11.04 31.35
N TYR A 331 18.92 10.69 30.07
CA TYR A 331 19.95 10.13 29.20
C TYR A 331 21.10 11.12 28.93
N GLN A 332 20.78 12.38 28.64
CA GLN A 332 21.78 13.43 28.45
C GLN A 332 22.62 13.65 29.71
N ALA A 333 21.99 13.68 30.90
CA ALA A 333 22.68 13.86 32.17
C ALA A 333 23.60 12.68 32.53
N ASP A 334 23.17 11.44 32.28
CA ASP A 334 23.99 10.24 32.48
C ASP A 334 25.19 10.20 31.50
N THR A 335 24.93 10.48 30.22
CA THR A 335 25.98 10.56 29.18
C THR A 335 27.01 11.63 29.50
N ALA A 336 26.57 12.83 29.91
CA ALA A 336 27.46 13.92 30.33
C ALA A 336 28.30 13.53 31.56
N ARG A 337 27.70 12.84 32.56
CA ARG A 337 28.44 12.34 33.74
C ARG A 337 29.50 11.30 33.36
N LYS A 338 29.18 10.37 32.46
CA LYS A 338 30.11 9.35 31.96
C LYS A 338 31.28 9.96 31.18
N ASN A 339 31.00 10.90 30.29
CA ASN A 339 32.03 11.61 29.53
C ASN A 339 32.91 12.49 30.44
N ALA A 340 32.33 13.15 31.44
CA ALA A 340 33.07 13.91 32.45
C ALA A 340 33.90 13.01 33.40
N ALA A 341 33.53 11.73 33.60
CA ALA A 341 34.40 10.75 34.26
C ALA A 341 35.61 10.44 33.37
N ARG A 342 35.40 9.92 32.17
CA ARG A 342 36.46 9.60 31.19
C ARG A 342 37.44 10.75 30.99
N LEU A 343 36.96 11.99 30.89
CA LEU A 343 37.82 13.17 30.71
C LEU A 343 38.75 13.41 31.91
N ARG A 344 38.27 13.20 33.15
CA ARG A 344 39.12 13.33 34.36
C ARG A 344 40.15 12.21 34.45
N ASP A 345 39.81 11.01 34.02
CA ASP A 345 40.75 9.89 33.95
C ASP A 345 41.78 10.07 32.83
N TYR A 346 41.39 10.69 31.72
CA TYR A 346 42.31 11.20 30.70
C TYR A 346 43.26 12.29 31.24
N GLN A 347 42.78 13.27 32.02
CA GLN A 347 43.68 14.26 32.67
C GLN A 347 44.72 13.58 33.57
N ARG A 348 44.32 12.56 34.35
CA ARG A 348 45.21 11.81 35.23
C ARG A 348 46.28 11.05 34.44
N TRP A 349 45.86 10.28 33.44
CA TRP A 349 46.77 9.54 32.57
C TRP A 349 47.74 10.45 31.81
N ALA A 350 47.26 11.58 31.29
CA ALA A 350 48.11 12.57 30.62
C ALA A 350 49.12 13.20 31.59
N LEU A 351 48.71 13.54 32.83
CA LEU A 351 49.62 14.02 33.88
C LEU A 351 50.70 12.98 34.23
N GLU A 352 50.39 11.68 34.21
CA GLU A 352 51.38 10.62 34.38
C GLU A 352 52.37 10.59 33.22
N GLN A 353 51.91 10.64 31.96
CA GLN A 353 52.80 10.72 30.80
C GLN A 353 53.72 11.95 30.85
N ILE A 354 53.18 13.12 31.21
CA ILE A 354 53.98 14.36 31.34
C ILE A 354 55.04 14.23 32.44
N ARG A 355 54.72 13.56 33.55
CA ARG A 355 55.66 13.28 34.65
C ARG A 355 56.70 12.22 34.30
N SER A 356 56.44 11.35 33.32
CA SER A 356 57.37 10.31 32.88
C SER A 356 58.59 10.84 32.11
N VAL A 357 58.59 12.11 31.66
CA VAL A 357 59.72 12.71 30.93
C VAL A 357 60.72 13.41 31.89
N PRO A 358 61.88 12.81 32.18
CA PRO A 358 62.88 13.39 33.09
C PRO A 358 63.58 14.61 32.49
N THR A 359 64.18 15.46 33.34
CA THR A 359 65.13 16.51 32.90
C THR A 359 66.35 15.90 32.20
N LEU A 360 66.94 16.63 31.25
CA LEU A 360 68.17 16.20 30.60
C LEU A 360 69.29 15.97 31.62
N ASP A 361 69.45 16.89 32.57
CA ASP A 361 70.45 16.84 33.64
C ASP A 361 70.37 15.54 34.46
N LYS A 362 69.15 14.99 34.66
CA LYS A 362 68.91 13.71 35.35
C LYS A 362 69.31 12.51 34.49
N LEU A 363 69.11 12.57 33.17
CA LEU A 363 69.56 11.55 32.22
C LEU A 363 71.08 11.56 32.06
N GLU A 364 71.69 12.75 31.88
CA GLU A 364 73.15 12.92 31.77
C GLU A 364 73.84 12.45 33.05
N SER A 365 73.42 12.93 34.23
CA SER A 365 73.95 12.48 35.53
C SER A 365 73.80 10.96 35.71
N GLY A 366 72.64 10.39 35.33
CA GLY A 366 72.37 8.95 35.44
C GLY A 366 73.21 8.08 34.51
N ARG A 367 73.61 8.58 33.33
CA ARG A 367 74.50 7.87 32.39
C ARG A 367 75.98 8.05 32.78
N VAL A 368 76.39 9.25 33.17
CA VAL A 368 77.76 9.52 33.66
C VAL A 368 78.07 8.73 34.94
N ALA A 369 77.13 8.61 35.87
CA ALA A 369 77.30 7.79 37.08
C ALA A 369 77.52 6.30 36.75
N LYS A 370 76.76 5.74 35.80
CA LYS A 370 76.94 4.34 35.35
C LYS A 370 78.32 4.08 34.74
N ILE A 371 78.88 5.06 34.03
CA ILE A 371 80.22 4.96 33.44
C ILE A 371 81.31 5.10 34.51
N ALA A 372 81.13 6.00 35.49
CA ALA A 372 82.02 6.14 36.63
C ALA A 372 82.08 4.86 37.50
N SER A 373 81.01 4.06 37.53
CA SER A 373 81.00 2.74 38.20
C SER A 373 81.57 1.59 37.36
N ALA A 374 81.94 1.80 36.09
CA ALA A 374 82.21 0.73 35.12
C ALA A 374 83.59 0.74 34.46
N ILE A 375 84.43 1.76 34.67
CA ILE A 375 85.69 1.93 33.94
C ILE A 375 86.91 2.04 34.86
N ASP A 376 87.93 1.22 34.56
CA ASP A 376 89.25 1.21 35.18
C ASP A 376 90.13 2.38 34.70
N ARG A 377 91.21 2.68 35.42
CA ARG A 377 91.94 3.97 35.50
C ARG A 377 92.56 4.54 34.21
N ASN A 378 92.44 3.88 33.07
CA ASN A 378 93.28 4.10 31.88
C ASN A 378 92.60 4.74 30.65
N ASN A 379 91.40 5.30 30.79
CA ASN A 379 90.72 6.01 29.68
C ASN A 379 90.44 7.49 30.05
N PRO A 380 90.90 8.50 29.28
CA PRO A 380 90.57 9.90 29.55
C PRO A 380 89.05 10.14 29.53
N LEU A 381 88.56 10.74 30.60
CA LEU A 381 87.12 10.86 30.91
C LEU A 381 86.31 11.76 29.96
N SER A 382 86.91 12.40 28.94
CA SER A 382 86.20 13.29 28.02
C SER A 382 85.27 12.53 27.07
N GLN A 383 85.81 11.71 26.17
CA GLN A 383 85.03 11.05 25.11
C GLN A 383 83.87 10.23 25.69
N ALA A 384 84.15 9.41 26.71
CA ALA A 384 83.12 8.58 27.35
C ALA A 384 82.00 9.41 28.03
N ARG A 385 82.26 10.67 28.43
CA ARG A 385 81.21 11.59 28.93
C ARG A 385 80.46 12.28 27.80
N GLU A 386 81.14 12.63 26.72
CA GLU A 386 80.51 13.22 25.52
C GLU A 386 79.55 12.21 24.88
N ASP A 387 79.96 10.95 24.74
CA ASP A 387 79.13 9.83 24.28
C ASP A 387 77.94 9.59 25.23
N ALA A 388 78.15 9.69 26.54
CA ALA A 388 77.10 9.57 27.54
C ALA A 388 76.03 10.66 27.42
N ASN A 389 76.46 11.89 27.18
CA ASN A 389 75.60 13.06 27.07
C ASN A 389 74.85 13.08 25.72
N ALA A 390 75.51 12.68 24.63
CA ALA A 390 74.84 12.42 23.35
C ALA A 390 73.74 11.35 23.52
N GLY A 391 74.07 10.21 24.15
CA GLY A 391 73.10 9.16 24.44
C GLY A 391 71.97 9.58 25.40
N ALA A 392 72.22 10.51 26.32
CA ALA A 392 71.17 11.09 27.18
C ALA A 392 70.18 11.93 26.37
N ARG A 393 70.66 12.68 25.37
CA ARG A 393 69.84 13.50 24.47
C ARG A 393 69.01 12.64 23.51
N ASP A 394 69.57 11.55 23.00
CA ASP A 394 68.81 10.58 22.19
C ASP A 394 67.76 9.80 23.00
N GLU A 395 68.03 9.48 24.27
CA GLU A 395 66.99 8.92 25.15
C GLU A 395 65.90 9.96 25.46
N LEU A 396 66.25 11.24 25.62
CA LEU A 396 65.27 12.31 25.82
C LEU A 396 64.37 12.50 24.59
N VAL A 397 64.92 12.45 23.37
CA VAL A 397 64.14 12.44 22.11
C VAL A 397 63.13 11.29 22.13
N LYS A 398 63.58 10.08 22.45
CA LYS A 398 62.72 8.89 22.51
C LYS A 398 61.62 9.02 23.57
N LEU A 399 61.94 9.48 24.78
CA LEU A 399 60.97 9.63 25.87
C LEU A 399 59.96 10.75 25.60
N LEU A 400 60.37 11.85 24.95
CA LEU A 400 59.46 12.90 24.50
C LEU A 400 58.43 12.35 23.51
N ILE A 401 58.88 11.61 22.50
CA ILE A 401 57.97 10.97 21.54
C ILE A 401 57.10 9.93 22.25
N GLN A 402 57.69 8.99 22.99
CA GLN A 402 56.97 7.88 23.61
C GLN A 402 55.84 8.32 24.58
N HIS A 403 56.06 9.38 25.36
CA HIS A 403 55.10 9.79 26.39
C HIS A 403 54.25 11.00 25.99
N LEU A 404 54.82 12.04 25.36
CA LEU A 404 54.07 13.27 25.08
C LEU A 404 53.35 13.21 23.73
N SER A 405 53.92 12.55 22.71
CA SER A 405 53.32 12.56 21.36
C SER A 405 51.92 11.93 21.35
N ILE A 406 51.68 10.90 22.16
CA ILE A 406 50.38 10.20 22.24
C ILE A 406 49.28 11.01 22.94
N VAL A 407 49.59 12.17 23.53
CA VAL A 407 48.58 13.04 24.18
C VAL A 407 47.96 13.99 23.15
N ASP A 408 46.63 13.99 23.03
CA ASP A 408 45.89 15.10 22.44
C ASP A 408 45.76 16.24 23.44
N LEU A 409 46.22 17.42 23.04
CA LEU A 409 46.12 18.69 23.75
C LEU A 409 44.68 19.22 23.81
N ARG A 410 43.82 18.88 22.84
CA ARG A 410 42.42 19.32 22.77
C ARG A 410 41.55 18.76 23.90
N LEU A 411 42.00 17.67 24.52
CA LEU A 411 41.36 16.99 25.64
C LEU A 411 41.96 17.40 27.01
N LEU A 412 42.90 18.35 27.06
CA LEU A 412 43.51 18.80 28.31
C LEU A 412 42.83 20.06 28.87
N ASP A 413 42.51 20.02 30.16
CA ASP A 413 42.13 21.23 30.91
C ASP A 413 43.32 22.20 30.97
N SER A 414 43.07 23.51 30.99
CA SER A 414 44.10 24.56 30.79
C SER A 414 45.35 24.37 31.65
N ALA A 415 45.20 24.05 32.94
CA ALA A 415 46.33 23.85 33.85
C ALA A 415 47.19 22.61 33.49
N VAL A 416 46.59 21.57 32.90
CA VAL A 416 47.31 20.38 32.41
C VAL A 416 47.98 20.69 31.07
N GLY A 417 47.30 21.42 30.18
CA GLY A 417 47.85 21.90 28.91
C GLY A 417 49.03 22.88 29.08
N GLU A 418 48.97 23.79 30.05
CA GLU A 418 50.09 24.66 30.44
C GLU A 418 51.27 23.84 30.99
N TRP A 419 51.01 22.87 31.87
CA TRP A 419 52.06 22.02 32.42
C TRP A 419 52.72 21.14 31.34
N TYR A 420 51.93 20.55 30.44
CA TYR A 420 52.41 19.85 29.24
C TYR A 420 53.32 20.78 28.41
N SER A 421 52.84 21.98 28.08
CA SER A 421 53.55 22.93 27.21
C SER A 421 54.86 23.40 27.83
N LYS A 422 54.87 23.63 29.16
CA LYS A 422 56.08 23.97 29.92
C LYS A 422 57.10 22.83 29.92
N VAL A 423 56.68 21.59 30.20
CA VAL A 423 57.57 20.43 30.18
C VAL A 423 58.09 20.18 28.77
N PHE A 424 57.24 20.19 27.74
CA PHE A 424 57.66 20.03 26.35
C PHE A 424 58.72 21.07 25.95
N SER A 425 58.47 22.36 26.21
CA SER A 425 59.38 23.44 25.84
C SER A 425 60.74 23.37 26.57
N ASP A 426 60.72 23.12 27.88
CA ASP A 426 61.94 22.98 28.72
C ASP A 426 62.75 21.71 28.42
N ARG A 427 62.14 20.67 27.84
CA ARG A 427 62.85 19.47 27.38
C ARG A 427 63.38 19.63 25.96
N LEU A 428 62.55 20.15 25.04
CA LEU A 428 62.91 20.35 23.64
C LEU A 428 64.04 21.37 23.49
N GLY A 429 63.99 22.49 24.22
CA GLY A 429 65.02 23.54 24.21
C GLY A 429 66.38 23.13 24.80
N LYS A 430 66.54 21.89 25.26
CA LYS A 430 67.82 21.30 25.71
C LYS A 430 68.45 20.38 24.66
N LEU A 431 67.78 20.19 23.51
CA LEU A 431 68.24 19.39 22.39
C LEU A 431 68.80 20.28 21.28
N ASP A 432 69.74 19.75 20.50
CA ASP A 432 70.17 20.35 19.23
C ASP A 432 69.06 20.28 18.15
N GLU A 433 69.17 21.13 17.13
CA GLU A 433 68.18 21.26 16.05
C GLU A 433 67.83 19.93 15.36
N ALA A 434 68.83 19.08 15.07
CA ALA A 434 68.60 17.78 14.44
C ALA A 434 67.80 16.82 15.34
N ARG A 435 68.03 16.87 16.66
CA ARG A 435 67.23 16.14 17.66
C ARG A 435 65.86 16.78 17.89
N GLN A 436 65.71 18.10 17.82
CA GLN A 436 64.41 18.78 17.88
C GLN A 436 63.52 18.38 16.70
N ILE A 437 64.05 18.39 15.47
CA ILE A 437 63.34 17.96 14.26
C ILE A 437 62.82 16.52 14.41
N ARG A 438 63.64 15.60 14.94
CA ARG A 438 63.22 14.22 15.22
C ARG A 438 62.07 14.10 16.23
N VAL A 439 62.00 14.99 17.23
CA VAL A 439 60.84 15.03 18.15
C VAL A 439 59.59 15.53 17.42
N VAL A 440 59.71 16.59 16.62
CA VAL A 440 58.58 17.17 15.86
C VAL A 440 58.03 16.17 14.83
N ASP A 441 58.89 15.48 14.09
CA ASP A 441 58.51 14.42 13.16
C ASP A 441 57.86 13.22 13.89
N GLY A 442 58.44 12.80 15.02
CA GLY A 442 57.83 11.78 15.89
C GLY A 442 56.45 12.19 16.44
N PHE A 443 56.19 13.49 16.62
CA PHE A 443 54.88 14.01 17.00
C PHE A 443 53.91 14.05 15.80
N ALA A 444 54.36 14.43 14.62
CA ALA A 444 53.54 14.47 13.41
C ALA A 444 53.02 13.09 13.01
N ASN A 445 53.83 12.04 13.19
CA ASN A 445 53.49 10.65 12.90
C ASN A 445 52.82 9.91 14.08
N SER A 446 52.54 10.58 15.20
CA SER A 446 51.94 9.96 16.39
C SER A 446 50.42 9.85 16.31
N ILE A 447 49.89 8.66 16.61
CA ILE A 447 48.46 8.47 16.85
C ILE A 447 48.16 8.92 18.28
N LYS A 448 47.21 9.85 18.44
CA LYS A 448 46.75 10.32 19.74
C LYS A 448 45.87 9.26 20.43
N ARG A 449 45.97 9.13 21.75
CA ARG A 449 45.10 8.27 22.55
C ARG A 449 43.68 8.86 22.57
N PRO A 450 42.65 8.14 22.09
CA PRO A 450 41.27 8.61 22.17
C PRO A 450 40.72 8.51 23.60
N LEU A 451 39.56 9.14 23.84
CA LEU A 451 38.94 9.25 25.17
C LEU A 451 38.30 7.92 25.63
N GLU A 452 37.92 7.09 24.67
CA GLU A 452 37.25 5.80 24.81
C GLU A 452 38.24 4.67 25.20
N ASP A 453 39.53 4.93 25.05
CA ASP A 453 40.65 3.98 25.14
C ASP A 453 41.23 3.85 26.56
N LEU A 454 40.56 4.43 27.56
CA LEU A 454 40.95 4.40 28.97
C LEU A 454 39.96 3.55 29.80
N PRO A 455 40.46 2.75 30.76
CA PRO A 455 39.66 1.79 31.54
C PRO A 455 38.76 2.43 32.60
#